data_AF-A0A7S0F3A6-F1
#
_entry.id   AF-A0A7S0F3A6-F1
#
_cell.length_a   1.000
_cell.length_b   1.000
_cell.length_c   1.000
_cell.angle_alpha   90.00
_cell.angle_beta   90.00
_cell.angle_gamma   90.00
#
_symmetry.space_group_name_H-M   'P 1'
#
loop_
_entity.id
_entity.type
_entity.pdbx_description
1 polymer ?
#
loop_
_entity_poly.entity_id
_entity_poly.type
_entity_poly.pdbx_seq_one_letter_code
_entity_poly.pdbx_strand_id
1 'polypeptide(L)'
;AVLNEMTASFSLPAIRFMAWLMSKLNRRLFSEVLVNEKSLRLLQDMSADDSVVFLPTHKSYFDFLLVSWILFVFDVKLPHIAAGQDFLNVALVASLFRRSGAF
;
A
#
# COMPACT_ATOMS: atom_id res chain seq x y z
N ALA A 1 17.08 -17.18 -6.41
CA ALA A 1 17.47 -15.77 -6.30
C ALA A 1 16.27 -14.85 -6.44
N VAL A 2 15.65 -14.78 -7.63
CA VAL A 2 14.51 -13.88 -7.94
C VAL A 2 13.28 -14.05 -7.03
N LEU A 3 12.90 -15.29 -6.67
CA LEU A 3 11.75 -15.53 -5.77
C LEU A 3 11.92 -14.92 -4.37
N ASN A 4 13.14 -14.87 -3.85
CA ASN A 4 13.41 -14.25 -2.54
C ASN A 4 13.35 -12.72 -2.60
N GLU A 5 13.53 -12.14 -3.78
CA GLU A 5 13.35 -10.70 -4.00
C GLU A 5 11.87 -10.37 -4.11
N MET A 6 11.08 -11.22 -4.77
CA MET A 6 9.64 -11.02 -5.00
C MET A 6 8.73 -11.37 -3.81
N THR A 7 9.29 -11.71 -2.66
CA THR A 7 8.50 -12.09 -1.48
C THR A 7 8.25 -10.89 -0.57
N ALA A 8 6.98 -10.51 -0.44
CA ALA A 8 6.54 -9.59 0.62
C ALA A 8 6.35 -10.36 1.95
N SER A 9 6.63 -9.71 3.09
CA SER A 9 6.56 -10.34 4.42
C SER A 9 5.63 -9.56 5.35
N PHE A 10 4.32 -9.67 5.15
CA PHE A 10 3.36 -8.88 5.91
C PHE A 10 3.54 -9.01 7.43
N SER A 11 3.54 -7.87 8.11
CA SER A 11 3.67 -7.76 9.55
C SER A 11 2.65 -6.76 10.05
N LEU A 12 1.61 -7.23 10.75
CA LEU A 12 0.52 -6.39 11.24
C LEU A 12 0.98 -5.17 12.06
N PRO A 13 2.00 -5.27 12.95
CA PRO A 13 2.55 -4.09 13.62
C PRO A 13 3.15 -3.06 12.66
N ALA A 14 3.84 -3.52 11.61
CA ALA A 14 4.46 -2.63 10.62
C ALA A 14 3.39 -1.95 9.75
N ILE A 15 2.38 -2.70 9.34
CA ILE A 15 1.21 -2.18 8.62
C ILE A 15 0.49 -1.11 9.45
N ARG A 16 0.19 -1.39 10.72
CA ARG A 16 -0.48 -0.42 11.62
C ARG A 16 0.35 0.84 11.82
N PHE A 17 1.66 0.69 11.99
CA PHE A 17 2.58 1.83 12.06
C PHE A 17 2.56 2.64 10.77
N MET A 18 2.59 1.98 9.61
CA MET A 18 2.54 2.63 8.31
C MET A 18 1.21 3.37 8.09
N ALA A 19 0.10 2.75 8.47
CA ALA A 19 -1.22 3.38 8.39
C ALA A 19 -1.35 4.61 9.30
N TRP A 20 -0.81 4.54 10.52
CA TRP A 20 -0.71 5.70 11.40
C TRP A 20 0.15 6.81 10.82
N LEU A 21 1.31 6.47 10.24
CA LEU A 21 2.22 7.42 9.60
C LEU A 21 1.52 8.10 8.41
N MET A 22 0.91 7.31 7.51
CA MET A 22 0.12 7.82 6.38
C MET A 22 -1.01 8.72 6.84
N SER A 23 -1.72 8.37 7.91
CA SER A 23 -2.79 9.23 8.46
C SER A 23 -2.25 10.60 8.87
N LYS A 24 -1.03 10.68 9.41
CA LYS A 24 -0.38 11.97 9.74
C LYS A 24 0.11 12.71 8.51
N LEU A 25 0.69 12.01 7.53
CA LEU A 25 1.16 12.63 6.30
C LEU A 25 0.00 13.18 5.47
N ASN A 26 -1.10 12.42 5.32
CA ASN A 26 -2.28 12.85 4.58
C ASN A 26 -2.84 14.17 5.11
N ARG A 27 -2.95 14.31 6.44
CA ARG A 27 -3.41 15.56 7.08
C ARG A 27 -2.46 16.75 6.89
N ARG A 28 -1.20 16.51 6.54
CA ARG A 28 -0.20 17.57 6.30
C ARG A 28 -0.05 17.91 4.82
N LEU A 29 -0.22 16.92 3.95
CA LEU A 29 0.00 17.05 2.50
C LEU A 29 -1.26 17.45 1.74
N PHE A 30 -2.44 17.06 2.23
CA PHE A 30 -3.71 17.32 1.56
C PHE A 30 -4.69 18.00 2.51
N SER A 31 -5.50 18.89 1.96
CA SER A 31 -6.67 19.43 2.68
C SER A 31 -7.73 18.35 2.89
N GLU A 32 -7.94 17.50 1.88
CA GLU A 32 -8.90 16.41 1.92
C GLU A 32 -8.47 15.27 0.98
N VAL A 33 -8.83 14.03 1.34
CA VAL A 33 -8.68 12.84 0.51
C VAL A 33 -10.08 12.32 0.18
N LEU A 34 -10.50 12.50 -1.07
CA LEU A 34 -11.81 12.05 -1.55
C LEU A 34 -11.72 10.61 -2.04
N VAL A 35 -12.51 9.72 -1.46
CA VAL A 35 -12.54 8.30 -1.81
C VAL A 35 -13.93 7.94 -2.35
N ASN A 36 -13.98 7.27 -3.50
CA ASN A 36 -15.22 6.75 -4.03
C ASN A 36 -15.59 5.43 -3.31
N GLU A 37 -16.36 5.55 -2.23
CA GLU A 37 -16.78 4.40 -1.43
C GLU A 37 -17.56 3.35 -2.23
N LYS A 38 -18.35 3.75 -3.23
CA LYS A 38 -19.14 2.81 -4.05
C LYS A 38 -18.22 1.90 -4.86
N SER A 39 -17.23 2.48 -5.52
CA SER A 39 -16.21 1.71 -6.25
C SER A 39 -15.39 0.84 -5.30
N LEU A 40 -15.13 1.32 -4.08
CA LEU A 40 -14.35 0.56 -3.11
C LEU A 40 -15.10 -0.68 -2.58
N ARG A 41 -16.41 -0.58 -2.37
CA ARG A 41 -17.26 -1.74 -2.04
C ARG A 41 -17.31 -2.75 -3.17
N LEU A 42 -17.47 -2.29 -4.41
CA LEU A 42 -17.41 -3.17 -5.58
C LEU A 42 -16.06 -3.90 -5.67
N LEU A 43 -14.95 -3.19 -5.41
CA LEU A 43 -13.62 -3.80 -5.35
C LEU A 43 -13.50 -4.84 -4.24
N GLN A 44 -14.10 -4.59 -3.07
CA GLN A 44 -14.12 -5.54 -1.97
C GLN A 44 -14.84 -6.84 -2.37
N ASP A 45 -16.02 -6.71 -2.99
CA ASP A 45 -16.80 -7.86 -3.47
C ASP A 45 -16.04 -8.64 -4.55
N MET A 46 -15.45 -7.96 -5.54
CA MET A 46 -14.66 -8.59 -6.60
C MET A 46 -13.38 -9.25 -6.07
N SER A 47 -12.74 -8.66 -5.06
CA SER A 47 -11.48 -9.18 -4.50
C SER A 47 -11.62 -10.50 -3.75
N ALA A 48 -12.86 -10.94 -3.47
CA ALA A 48 -13.14 -12.24 -2.87
C ALA A 48 -12.82 -13.39 -3.84
N ASP A 49 -13.17 -13.21 -5.12
CA ASP A 49 -13.10 -14.25 -6.15
C ASP A 49 -11.99 -13.98 -7.19
N ASP A 50 -11.66 -12.71 -7.43
CA ASP A 50 -10.73 -12.29 -8.48
C ASP A 50 -9.48 -11.57 -7.94
N SER A 51 -8.39 -11.68 -8.69
CA SER A 51 -7.17 -10.91 -8.43
C SER A 51 -7.30 -9.48 -8.98
N VAL A 52 -7.22 -8.49 -8.09
CA VAL A 52 -7.30 -7.07 -8.45
C VAL A 52 -5.91 -6.48 -8.60
N VAL A 53 -5.64 -5.82 -9.74
CA VAL A 53 -4.41 -5.08 -9.99
C VAL A 53 -4.70 -3.58 -9.94
N PHE A 54 -4.06 -2.89 -9.00
CA PHE A 54 -4.15 -1.43 -8.89
C PHE A 54 -3.08 -0.76 -9.76
N LEU A 55 -3.52 0.15 -10.63
CA LEU A 55 -2.66 0.96 -11.49
C LEU A 55 -2.79 2.43 -11.07
N PRO A 56 -2.00 2.92 -10.10
CA PRO A 56 -2.01 4.32 -9.73
C PRO A 56 -1.50 5.18 -10.90
N THR A 57 -1.67 6.49 -10.80
CA THR A 57 -1.18 7.43 -11.83
C THR A 57 0.35 7.50 -11.94
N HIS A 58 1.08 6.80 -11.05
CA HIS A 58 2.54 6.70 -11.00
C HIS A 58 3.27 8.05 -11.03
N LYS A 59 2.63 9.10 -10.50
CA LYS A 59 3.25 10.43 -10.43
C LYS A 59 4.25 10.52 -9.28
N SER A 60 4.04 9.71 -8.24
CA SER A 60 4.92 9.66 -7.09
C SER A 60 4.89 8.31 -6.39
N TYR A 61 5.94 8.00 -5.63
CA TYR A 61 5.96 6.85 -4.74
C TYR A 61 4.93 6.95 -3.60
N PHE A 62 4.33 8.12 -3.40
CA PHE A 62 3.24 8.30 -2.47
C PHE A 62 1.96 7.61 -2.95
N ASP A 63 1.76 7.45 -4.26
CA ASP A 63 0.50 6.98 -4.83
C ASP A 63 0.14 5.57 -4.32
N PHE A 64 1.10 4.63 -4.32
CA PHE A 64 0.84 3.27 -3.81
C PHE A 64 0.72 3.21 -2.28
N LEU A 65 1.37 4.12 -1.57
CA LEU A 65 1.22 4.23 -0.11
C LEU A 65 -0.17 4.74 0.24
N LEU A 66 -0.68 5.71 -0.52
CA LEU A 66 -2.01 6.24 -0.37
C LEU A 66 -3.07 5.17 -0.68
N VAL A 67 -2.92 4.42 -1.77
CA VAL A 67 -3.80 3.27 -2.09
C VAL A 67 -3.79 2.25 -0.95
N SER A 68 -2.60 1.85 -0.47
CA SER A 68 -2.48 0.89 0.63
C SER A 68 -3.11 1.41 1.92
N TRP A 69 -2.99 2.70 2.21
CA TRP A 69 -3.63 3.34 3.37
C TRP A 69 -5.15 3.37 3.24
N ILE A 70 -5.70 3.72 2.07
CA ILE A 70 -7.15 3.69 1.81
C ILE A 70 -7.67 2.26 2.05
N LEU A 71 -7.05 1.26 1.42
CA LEU A 71 -7.48 -0.13 1.56
C LEU A 71 -7.42 -0.59 3.03
N PHE A 72 -6.38 -0.20 3.77
CA PHE A 72 -6.29 -0.49 5.20
C PHE A 72 -7.39 0.18 6.03
N VAL A 73 -7.71 1.45 5.77
CA VAL A 73 -8.75 2.20 6.53
C VAL A 73 -10.14 1.65 6.28
N PHE A 74 -10.41 1.18 5.07
CA PHE A 74 -11.71 0.62 4.68
C PHE A 74 -11.81 -0.90 4.85
N ASP A 75 -10.84 -1.52 5.54
CA ASP A 75 -10.81 -2.97 5.82
C ASP A 75 -10.87 -3.84 4.55
N VAL A 76 -10.20 -3.38 3.50
CA VAL A 76 -9.96 -4.13 2.27
C VAL A 76 -8.57 -4.73 2.31
N LYS A 77 -8.41 -5.93 1.74
CA LYS A 77 -7.12 -6.64 1.68
C LYS A 77 -6.02 -5.74 1.11
N LEU A 78 -4.89 -5.69 1.81
CA LEU A 78 -3.73 -4.91 1.39
C LEU A 78 -3.15 -5.43 0.06
N PRO A 79 -2.71 -4.53 -0.82
CA PRO A 79 -2.10 -4.92 -2.07
C PRO A 79 -0.65 -5.35 -1.85
N HIS A 80 -0.18 -6.23 -2.72
CA HIS A 80 1.26 -6.38 -2.92
C HIS A 80 1.76 -5.26 -3.83
N ILE A 81 2.91 -4.67 -3.50
CA ILE A 81 3.43 -3.50 -4.20
C ILE A 81 4.74 -3.89 -4.87
N ALA A 82 4.74 -3.94 -6.20
CA ALA A 82 5.97 -4.04 -6.97
C ALA A 82 6.61 -2.65 -7.03
N ALA A 83 7.63 -2.40 -6.22
CA ALA A 83 8.30 -1.10 -6.14
C ALA A 83 9.70 -1.16 -6.77
N GLY A 84 10.16 -0.06 -7.36
CA GLY A 84 11.49 0.01 -7.96
C GLY A 84 12.62 -0.17 -6.93
N GLN A 85 13.76 -0.72 -7.37
CA GLN A 85 14.92 -1.01 -6.52
C GLN A 85 15.51 0.23 -5.83
N ASP A 86 15.25 1.43 -6.36
CA ASP A 86 15.73 2.69 -5.78
C ASP A 86 15.29 2.91 -4.32
N PHE A 87 14.16 2.31 -3.92
CA PHE A 87 13.60 2.37 -2.55
C PHE A 87 14.29 1.42 -1.58
N LEU A 88 14.93 0.38 -2.13
CA LEU A 88 15.60 -0.65 -1.35
C LEU A 88 17.01 -0.22 -0.89
N ASN A 89 17.55 0.87 -1.46
CA ASN A 89 18.89 1.36 -1.14
C ASN A 89 19.01 1.90 0.31
N VAL A 90 17.88 2.19 0.98
CA VAL A 90 17.86 2.53 2.41
C VAL A 90 17.32 1.32 3.19
N ALA A 91 18.23 0.53 3.78
CA ALA A 91 17.91 -0.76 4.38
C ALA A 91 16.74 -0.74 5.39
N LEU A 92 16.62 0.32 6.20
CA LEU A 92 15.52 0.46 7.17
C LEU A 92 14.17 0.67 6.47
N VAL A 93 14.15 1.54 5.46
CA VAL A 93 12.95 1.88 4.67
C VAL A 93 12.51 0.68 3.83
N ALA A 94 13.47 0.00 3.22
CA ALA A 94 13.30 -1.24 2.49
C ALA A 94 12.63 -2.33 3.34
N SER A 95 13.15 -2.55 4.56
CA SER A 95 12.62 -3.53 5.51
C SER A 95 11.18 -3.19 5.93
N LEU A 96 10.90 -1.91 6.21
CA LEU A 96 9.56 -1.48 6.58
C LEU A 96 8.54 -1.65 5.45
N PHE A 97 8.91 -1.31 4.21
CA PHE A 97 8.04 -1.49 3.05
C PHE A 97 7.83 -2.97 2.70
N ARG A 98 8.88 -3.79 2.78
CA ARG A 98 8.75 -5.25 2.62
C ARG A 98 7.79 -5.86 3.63
N ARG A 99 7.81 -5.34 4.85
CA ARG A 99 6.90 -5.74 5.93
C ARG A 99 5.48 -5.23 5.78
N SER A 100 5.26 -4.30 4.87
CA SER A 100 3.98 -3.65 4.59
C SER A 100 3.37 -4.10 3.26
N GLY A 101 4.00 -5.02 2.52
CA GLY A 101 3.47 -5.59 1.27
C GLY A 101 4.30 -5.32 0.02
N ALA A 102 5.37 -4.52 0.11
CA ALA A 102 6.23 -4.25 -1.04
C ALA A 102 7.24 -5.38 -1.29
N PHE A 103 7.69 -5.52 -2.53
CA PHE A 103 8.79 -6.39 -2.92
C PHE A 103 9.63 -5.75 -4.01
#